data_AF-A0A4Q3BYX8-F1
#
_entry.id   AF-A0A4Q3BYX8-F1
#
_cell.length_a   1.000
_cell.length_b   1.000
_cell.length_c   1.000
_cell.angle_alpha   90.00
_cell.angle_beta   90.00
_cell.angle_gamma   90.00
#
_symmetry.space_group_name_H-M   'P 1'
#
loop_
_entity.id
_entity.type
_entity.pdbx_description
1 polymer ?
#
loop_
_entity_poly.entity_id
_entity_poly.type
_entity_poly.pdbx_seq_one_letter_code
_entity_poly.pdbx_strand_id
1 'polypeptide(L)'
;LQLLEKLAREKDTAGWTGLGLAVQAYQKRGEAVVGWLGDLARDTNRRLMVRLVKGAYWDSEVKRAQVDGQPDYPVFTTKQATDVSYLTCAESLIETGPLIYPQFATHNAHSLAAIDLMAKRAGRTDYEFQRLHGMGVALYKAAGRERAVRIYAPVGAHQDLLPYLVRRLLENGANTSFVHSFLDEDVPAERIAIDPYTLLSAAPNRHPRIPPPPALYGASRINSRGLDFSQKETRERIAGAIAALDKVGPLVAGSIIAGKAQTSNGEKVGSPADASRAIGRVASATDADIDAAYASALEYQPHWNAVGGAKRADILEAMANAMELETDRLIAILAREGGKTLDDCIAEVREAVDFCRYYAVEAETKF
;
A
#
# COMPACT_ATOMS: atom_id res chain seq x y z
N LEU A 1 -3.45 7.58 13.36
CA LEU A 1 -2.52 7.58 14.52
C LEU A 1 -2.25 9.00 15.00
N GLN A 2 -1.74 9.92 14.17
CA GLN A 2 -1.47 11.32 14.57
C GLN A 2 -2.66 12.05 15.23
N LEU A 3 -3.87 11.90 14.69
CA LEU A 3 -5.08 12.49 15.31
C LEU A 3 -5.38 11.87 16.70
N LEU A 4 -5.19 10.56 16.84
CA LEU A 4 -5.40 9.87 18.11
C LEU A 4 -4.40 10.37 19.16
N GLU A 5 -3.12 10.51 18.79
CA GLU A 5 -2.10 11.04 19.70
C GLU A 5 -2.44 12.47 20.16
N LYS A 6 -2.83 13.34 19.23
CA LYS A 6 -3.27 14.71 19.57
C LYS A 6 -4.43 14.68 20.57
N LEU A 7 -5.47 13.89 20.30
CA LEU A 7 -6.63 13.76 21.18
C LEU A 7 -6.26 13.13 22.54
N ALA A 8 -5.35 12.16 22.57
CA ALA A 8 -4.91 11.51 23.80
C ALA A 8 -4.18 12.50 24.73
N ARG A 9 -3.45 13.46 24.16
CA ARG A 9 -2.71 14.53 24.87
C ARG A 9 -3.55 15.78 25.15
N GLU A 10 -4.79 15.86 24.65
CA GLU A 10 -5.65 17.03 24.80
C GLU A 10 -6.22 17.15 26.22
N LYS A 11 -6.07 18.33 26.83
CA LYS A 11 -6.42 18.55 28.24
C LYS A 11 -7.92 18.47 28.48
N ASP A 12 -8.71 19.00 27.55
CA ASP A 12 -10.18 19.04 27.66
C ASP A 12 -10.81 17.64 27.69
N THR A 13 -10.08 16.62 27.24
CA THR A 13 -10.56 15.24 27.26
C THR A 13 -9.84 14.36 28.29
N ALA A 14 -8.91 14.88 29.09
CA ALA A 14 -8.01 14.06 29.91
C ALA A 14 -8.70 13.03 30.82
N GLY A 15 -9.87 13.36 31.38
CA GLY A 15 -10.66 12.43 32.22
C GLY A 15 -11.50 11.39 31.47
N TRP A 16 -11.61 11.51 30.13
CA TRP A 16 -12.45 10.64 29.32
C TRP A 16 -11.71 9.38 28.86
N THR A 17 -12.23 8.22 29.25
CA THR A 17 -11.68 6.88 28.96
C THR A 17 -12.32 6.17 27.76
N GLY A 18 -13.17 6.90 27.00
CA GLY A 18 -13.86 6.36 25.83
C GLY A 18 -13.12 6.56 24.51
N LEU A 19 -11.91 7.15 24.53
CA LEU A 19 -11.12 7.36 23.32
C LEU A 19 -10.66 6.01 22.78
N GLY A 20 -10.94 5.74 21.50
CA GLY A 20 -10.61 4.45 20.91
C GLY A 20 -10.19 4.47 19.47
N LEU A 21 -9.53 3.39 19.06
CA LEU A 21 -9.05 3.16 17.70
C LEU A 21 -9.34 1.71 17.29
N ALA A 22 -9.77 1.53 16.04
CA ALA A 22 -9.80 0.21 15.43
C ALA A 22 -8.43 -0.15 14.84
N VAL A 23 -7.92 -1.33 15.19
CA VAL A 23 -6.68 -1.91 14.63
C VAL A 23 -7.06 -3.08 13.73
N GLN A 24 -6.49 -3.13 12.53
CA GLN A 24 -6.82 -4.13 11.52
C GLN A 24 -5.70 -5.16 11.41
N ALA A 25 -5.94 -6.36 11.92
CA ALA A 25 -4.95 -7.44 11.97
C ALA A 25 -4.56 -8.01 10.60
N TYR A 26 -5.31 -7.73 9.54
CA TYR A 26 -4.89 -8.08 8.18
C TYR A 26 -3.71 -7.23 7.67
N GLN A 27 -3.38 -6.11 8.33
CA GLN A 27 -2.27 -5.24 7.96
C GLN A 27 -0.99 -5.77 8.59
N LYS A 28 0.10 -5.76 7.83
CA LYS A 28 1.43 -6.19 8.30
C LYS A 28 1.97 -5.35 9.47
N ARG A 29 1.38 -4.17 9.71
CA ARG A 29 1.72 -3.25 10.81
C ARG A 29 0.86 -3.46 12.07
N GLY A 30 -0.11 -4.37 12.06
CA GLY A 30 -1.12 -4.50 13.12
C GLY A 30 -0.53 -4.59 14.52
N GLU A 31 0.44 -5.48 14.72
CA GLU A 31 1.12 -5.68 16.01
C GLU A 31 1.94 -4.45 16.43
N ALA A 32 2.69 -3.85 15.51
CA ALA A 32 3.44 -2.61 15.79
C ALA A 32 2.52 -1.46 16.22
N VAL A 33 1.31 -1.37 15.62
CA VAL A 33 0.30 -0.38 16.02
C VAL A 33 -0.25 -0.70 17.42
N VAL A 34 -0.45 -1.96 17.78
CA VAL A 34 -0.82 -2.35 19.15
C VAL A 34 0.25 -1.92 20.16
N GLY A 35 1.53 -2.18 19.86
CA GLY A 35 2.65 -1.74 20.70
C GLY A 35 2.66 -0.22 20.89
N TRP A 36 2.56 0.54 19.79
CA TRP A 36 2.50 2.01 19.82
C TRP A 36 1.31 2.55 20.63
N LEU A 37 0.13 1.91 20.57
CA LEU A 37 -1.02 2.28 21.39
C LEU A 37 -0.74 2.05 22.88
N GLY A 38 -0.06 0.95 23.22
CA GLY A 38 0.36 0.67 24.58
C GLY A 38 1.33 1.71 25.13
N ASP A 39 2.30 2.15 24.31
CA ASP A 39 3.21 3.26 24.65
C ASP A 39 2.45 4.56 24.85
N LEU A 40 1.59 4.95 23.88
CA LEU A 40 0.80 6.17 23.98
C LEU A 40 -0.08 6.19 25.24
N ALA A 41 -0.71 5.06 25.57
CA ALA A 41 -1.55 4.93 26.77
C ALA A 41 -0.73 5.15 28.06
N ARG A 42 0.49 4.58 28.13
CA ARG A 42 1.43 4.81 29.26
C ARG A 42 1.87 6.27 29.34
N ASP A 43 2.31 6.83 28.22
CA ASP A 43 2.82 8.21 28.14
C ASP A 43 1.77 9.25 28.53
N THR A 44 0.51 9.00 28.19
CA THR A 44 -0.61 9.92 28.48
C THR A 44 -1.35 9.56 29.77
N ASN A 45 -0.95 8.48 30.45
CA ASN A 45 -1.66 7.87 31.57
C ASN A 45 -3.18 7.73 31.30
N ARG A 46 -3.53 7.33 30.07
CA ARG A 46 -4.89 7.34 29.58
C ARG A 46 -5.33 5.94 29.19
N ARG A 47 -6.53 5.58 29.62
CA ARG A 47 -7.16 4.33 29.18
C ARG A 47 -7.69 4.48 27.75
N LEU A 48 -7.18 3.68 26.82
CA LEU A 48 -7.61 3.65 25.42
C LEU A 48 -8.45 2.41 25.14
N MET A 49 -9.51 2.57 24.34
CA MET A 49 -10.32 1.45 23.84
C MET A 49 -9.75 0.97 22.50
N VAL A 50 -9.29 -0.28 22.42
CA VAL A 50 -8.68 -0.80 21.19
C VAL A 50 -9.54 -1.89 20.60
N ARG A 51 -10.20 -1.57 19.47
CA ARG A 51 -11.02 -2.52 18.74
C ARG A 51 -10.18 -3.30 17.73
N LEU A 52 -9.90 -4.56 18.03
CA LEU A 52 -9.21 -5.45 17.11
C LEU A 52 -10.21 -6.09 16.14
N VAL A 53 -10.03 -5.82 14.85
CA VAL A 53 -10.77 -6.42 13.73
C VAL A 53 -9.77 -7.13 12.80
N LYS A 54 -10.24 -8.01 11.92
CA LYS A 54 -9.39 -8.52 10.82
C LYS A 54 -9.14 -7.41 9.80
N GLY A 55 -10.18 -6.96 9.12
CA GLY A 55 -10.14 -5.90 8.11
C GLY A 55 -11.31 -6.01 7.14
N ALA A 56 -11.60 -4.94 6.38
CA ALA A 56 -12.80 -4.85 5.54
C ALA A 56 -12.55 -4.29 4.13
N TYR A 57 -11.29 -4.07 3.77
CA TYR A 57 -10.90 -3.43 2.49
C TYR A 57 -9.84 -4.25 1.73
N TRP A 58 -9.76 -5.56 1.99
CA TRP A 58 -8.63 -6.38 1.54
C TRP A 58 -8.45 -6.37 0.02
N ASP A 59 -9.54 -6.49 -0.74
CA ASP A 59 -9.53 -6.46 -2.21
C ASP A 59 -9.01 -5.12 -2.76
N SER A 60 -9.44 -4.03 -2.14
CA SER A 60 -9.13 -2.66 -2.49
C SER A 60 -7.67 -2.35 -2.19
N GLU A 61 -7.14 -2.84 -1.06
CA GLU A 61 -5.72 -2.73 -0.70
C GLU A 61 -4.82 -3.52 -1.67
N VAL A 62 -5.23 -4.74 -2.05
CA VAL A 62 -4.53 -5.56 -3.05
C VAL A 62 -4.50 -4.84 -4.41
N LYS A 63 -5.67 -4.37 -4.89
CA LYS A 63 -5.77 -3.63 -6.15
C LYS A 63 -4.95 -2.36 -6.11
N ARG A 64 -5.05 -1.57 -5.04
CA ARG A 64 -4.35 -0.29 -4.90
C ARG A 64 -2.84 -0.49 -4.93
N ALA A 65 -2.30 -1.46 -4.19
CA ALA A 65 -0.86 -1.76 -4.20
C ALA A 65 -0.37 -2.18 -5.59
N GLN A 66 -1.18 -2.94 -6.35
CA GLN A 66 -0.85 -3.33 -7.73
C GLN A 66 -0.86 -2.13 -8.69
N VAL A 67 -1.92 -1.31 -8.64
CA VAL A 67 -2.06 -0.11 -9.48
C VAL A 67 -0.93 0.87 -9.20
N ASP A 68 -0.62 1.10 -7.92
CA ASP A 68 0.41 2.06 -7.49
C ASP A 68 1.84 1.51 -7.68
N GLY A 69 2.03 0.26 -8.12
CA GLY A 69 3.37 -0.32 -8.32
C GLY A 69 4.18 -0.43 -7.03
N GLN A 70 3.53 -0.67 -5.88
CA GLN A 70 4.18 -0.77 -4.57
C GLN A 70 5.12 -1.99 -4.50
N PRO A 71 6.16 -1.98 -3.65
CA PRO A 71 7.08 -3.12 -3.54
C PRO A 71 6.39 -4.41 -3.06
N ASP A 72 5.38 -4.30 -2.20
CA ASP A 72 4.56 -5.41 -1.71
C ASP A 72 3.22 -4.88 -1.17
N TYR A 73 2.33 -5.78 -0.75
CA TYR A 73 1.04 -5.44 -0.15
C TYR A 73 1.18 -4.94 1.29
N PRO A 74 0.36 -3.96 1.73
CA PRO A 74 0.26 -3.56 3.13
C PRO A 74 -0.52 -4.57 3.99
N VAL A 75 -1.17 -5.54 3.35
CA VAL A 75 -1.98 -6.59 3.96
C VAL A 75 -1.45 -7.99 3.68
N PHE A 76 -1.80 -8.97 4.50
CA PHE A 76 -1.53 -10.38 4.21
C PHE A 76 -2.36 -10.86 3.02
N THR A 77 -1.79 -11.71 2.17
CA THR A 77 -2.47 -12.24 0.96
C THR A 77 -3.23 -13.54 1.21
N THR A 78 -3.02 -14.20 2.34
CA THR A 78 -3.74 -15.40 2.75
C THR A 78 -4.58 -15.15 3.99
N LYS A 79 -5.75 -15.78 4.07
CA LYS A 79 -6.66 -15.66 5.22
C LYS A 79 -6.04 -16.24 6.51
N GLN A 80 -5.29 -17.33 6.40
CA GLN A 80 -4.60 -17.99 7.52
C GLN A 80 -3.58 -17.06 8.18
N ALA A 81 -2.79 -16.33 7.38
CA ALA A 81 -1.87 -15.32 7.91
C ALA A 81 -2.61 -14.18 8.62
N THR A 82 -3.78 -13.75 8.12
CA THR A 82 -4.61 -12.76 8.83
C THR A 82 -5.15 -13.32 10.16
N ASP A 83 -5.55 -14.59 10.20
CA ASP A 83 -6.03 -15.22 11.44
C ASP A 83 -4.92 -15.32 12.48
N VAL A 84 -3.72 -15.77 12.09
CA VAL A 84 -2.54 -15.80 12.95
C VAL A 84 -2.21 -14.40 13.44
N SER A 85 -2.16 -13.40 12.55
CA SER A 85 -1.90 -12.02 12.95
C SER A 85 -2.96 -11.47 13.90
N TYR A 86 -4.23 -11.87 13.75
CA TYR A 86 -5.30 -11.48 14.67
C TYR A 86 -5.06 -12.06 16.06
N LEU A 87 -4.69 -13.34 16.15
CA LEU A 87 -4.38 -13.99 17.43
C LEU A 87 -3.13 -13.41 18.09
N THR A 88 -2.07 -13.14 17.33
CA THR A 88 -0.87 -12.44 17.82
C THR A 88 -1.21 -11.06 18.35
N CYS A 89 -1.94 -10.24 17.59
CA CYS A 89 -2.36 -8.92 18.07
C CYS A 89 -3.27 -9.01 19.31
N ALA A 90 -4.11 -10.05 19.39
CA ALA A 90 -4.98 -10.25 20.53
C ALA A 90 -4.21 -10.63 21.79
N GLU A 91 -3.22 -11.52 21.68
CA GLU A 91 -2.29 -11.85 22.76
C GLU A 91 -1.54 -10.59 23.23
N SER A 92 -0.95 -9.81 22.31
CA SER A 92 -0.30 -8.54 22.66
C SER A 92 -1.24 -7.58 23.39
N LEU A 93 -2.51 -7.48 22.96
CA LEU A 93 -3.52 -6.67 23.64
C LEU A 93 -3.88 -7.19 25.03
N ILE A 94 -3.94 -8.50 25.24
CA ILE A 94 -4.20 -9.10 26.56
C ILE A 94 -3.05 -8.81 27.52
N GLU A 95 -1.82 -8.87 27.02
CA GLU A 95 -0.60 -8.61 27.77
C GLU A 95 -0.35 -7.12 28.05
N THR A 96 -1.06 -6.22 27.39
CA THR A 96 -1.01 -4.79 27.75
C THR A 96 -1.50 -4.56 29.18
N GLY A 97 -1.11 -3.43 29.79
CA GLY A 97 -1.57 -3.06 31.13
C GLY A 97 -3.05 -2.62 31.19
N PRO A 98 -3.53 -2.14 32.36
CA PRO A 98 -4.94 -1.72 32.55
C PRO A 98 -5.33 -0.48 31.72
N LEU A 99 -4.35 0.23 31.15
CA LEU A 99 -4.52 1.41 30.31
C LEU A 99 -4.96 1.09 28.88
N ILE A 100 -5.04 -0.17 28.51
CA ILE A 100 -5.70 -0.59 27.28
C ILE A 100 -6.92 -1.41 27.66
N TYR A 101 -8.05 -1.10 27.01
CA TYR A 101 -9.27 -1.91 27.08
C TYR A 101 -9.46 -2.63 25.74
N PRO A 102 -9.12 -3.93 25.65
CA PRO A 102 -9.25 -4.69 24.42
C PRO A 102 -10.72 -4.95 24.06
N GLN A 103 -11.05 -4.74 22.78
CA GLN A 103 -12.38 -5.03 22.22
C GLN A 103 -12.23 -5.95 21.01
N PHE A 104 -12.50 -7.24 21.18
CA PHE A 104 -12.28 -8.25 20.16
C PHE A 104 -13.50 -8.40 19.26
N ALA A 105 -13.43 -7.82 18.06
CA ALA A 105 -14.49 -7.89 17.08
C ALA A 105 -14.27 -9.08 16.11
N THR A 106 -15.08 -10.13 16.25
CA THR A 106 -14.97 -11.35 15.43
C THR A 106 -16.28 -12.13 15.35
N HIS A 107 -16.50 -12.82 14.24
CA HIS A 107 -17.55 -13.84 14.09
C HIS A 107 -16.97 -15.24 13.95
N ASN A 108 -15.68 -15.41 14.19
CA ASN A 108 -14.99 -16.69 14.09
C ASN A 108 -14.92 -17.35 15.48
N ALA A 109 -15.55 -18.53 15.60
CA ALA A 109 -15.63 -19.27 16.86
C ALA A 109 -14.25 -19.69 17.41
N HIS A 110 -13.33 -20.09 16.54
CA HIS A 110 -11.96 -20.43 16.93
C HIS A 110 -11.26 -19.20 17.53
N SER A 111 -11.34 -18.04 16.88
CA SER A 111 -10.74 -16.81 17.40
C SER A 111 -11.32 -16.43 18.77
N LEU A 112 -12.64 -16.55 18.94
CA LEU A 112 -13.31 -16.29 20.23
C LEU A 112 -12.78 -17.22 21.34
N ALA A 113 -12.76 -18.52 21.08
CA ALA A 113 -12.31 -19.52 22.05
C ALA A 113 -10.82 -19.35 22.40
N ALA A 114 -9.97 -19.08 21.40
CA ALA A 114 -8.54 -18.83 21.61
C ALA A 114 -8.30 -17.62 22.53
N ILE A 115 -9.01 -16.52 22.29
CA ILE A 115 -8.93 -15.30 23.10
C ILE A 115 -9.35 -15.56 24.55
N ASP A 116 -10.41 -16.34 24.77
CA ASP A 116 -10.83 -16.69 26.13
C ASP A 116 -9.77 -17.48 26.89
N LEU A 117 -9.13 -18.44 26.22
CA LEU A 117 -8.07 -19.24 26.81
C LEU A 117 -6.82 -18.39 27.09
N MET A 118 -6.46 -17.47 26.18
CA MET A 118 -5.38 -16.50 26.37
C MET A 118 -5.66 -15.59 27.57
N ALA A 119 -6.86 -15.00 27.63
CA ALA A 119 -7.24 -14.10 28.72
C ALA A 119 -7.28 -14.82 30.06
N LYS A 120 -7.82 -16.05 30.09
CA LYS A 120 -7.82 -16.90 31.30
C LYS A 120 -6.39 -17.22 31.76
N ARG A 121 -5.48 -17.56 30.84
CA ARG A 121 -4.08 -17.83 31.15
C ARG A 121 -3.37 -16.60 31.71
N ALA A 122 -3.64 -15.43 31.16
CA ALA A 122 -3.09 -14.15 31.61
C ALA A 122 -3.77 -13.58 32.87
N GLY A 123 -4.85 -14.19 33.36
CA GLY A 123 -5.65 -13.64 34.45
C GLY A 123 -6.37 -12.33 34.09
N ARG A 124 -6.54 -12.04 32.79
CA ARG A 124 -7.16 -10.82 32.29
C ARG A 124 -8.68 -10.97 32.24
N THR A 125 -9.41 -10.03 32.84
CA THR A 125 -10.90 -10.05 32.84
C THR A 125 -11.53 -8.79 32.26
N ASP A 126 -10.80 -7.70 32.11
CA ASP A 126 -11.30 -6.44 31.59
C ASP A 126 -11.07 -6.32 30.07
N TYR A 127 -11.88 -7.04 29.33
CA TYR A 127 -12.00 -6.96 27.87
C TYR A 127 -13.46 -7.16 27.47
N GLU A 128 -13.78 -6.90 26.21
CA GLU A 128 -15.09 -7.25 25.63
C GLU A 128 -14.95 -7.92 24.27
N PHE A 129 -16.01 -8.61 23.86
CA PHE A 129 -16.20 -8.99 22.47
C PHE A 129 -17.14 -8.02 21.77
N GLN A 130 -17.02 -7.94 20.44
CA GLN A 130 -17.94 -7.20 19.60
C GLN A 130 -18.43 -8.02 18.42
N ARG A 131 -19.67 -7.76 18.01
CA ARG A 131 -20.28 -8.32 16.80
C ARG A 131 -21.03 -7.27 16.03
N LEU A 132 -21.42 -7.60 14.81
CA LEU A 132 -22.28 -6.75 13.99
C LEU A 132 -23.75 -7.01 14.30
N HIS A 133 -24.57 -5.97 14.16
CA HIS A 133 -26.02 -6.12 14.13
C HIS A 133 -26.44 -7.06 12.99
N GLY A 134 -27.44 -7.92 13.25
CA GLY A 134 -27.91 -8.94 12.29
C GLY A 134 -26.98 -10.15 12.09
N MET A 135 -25.80 -10.20 12.72
CA MET A 135 -24.83 -11.29 12.53
C MET A 135 -24.23 -11.78 13.84
N GLY A 136 -23.77 -13.03 13.87
CA GLY A 136 -23.09 -13.63 15.03
C GLY A 136 -23.97 -13.92 16.24
N VAL A 137 -25.30 -13.76 16.15
CA VAL A 137 -26.22 -14.02 17.28
C VAL A 137 -26.06 -15.45 17.79
N ALA A 138 -26.11 -16.44 16.89
CA ALA A 138 -25.96 -17.86 17.25
C ALA A 138 -24.61 -18.15 17.92
N LEU A 139 -23.51 -17.61 17.39
CA LEU A 139 -22.17 -17.77 17.96
C LEU A 139 -22.09 -17.26 19.40
N TYR A 140 -22.49 -16.01 19.63
CA TYR A 140 -22.37 -15.40 20.95
C TYR A 140 -23.38 -15.97 21.96
N LYS A 141 -24.52 -16.49 21.49
CA LYS A 141 -25.44 -17.29 22.31
C LYS A 141 -24.80 -18.61 22.72
N ALA A 142 -24.20 -19.35 21.78
CA ALA A 142 -23.50 -20.61 22.06
C ALA A 142 -22.31 -20.42 23.02
N ALA A 143 -21.61 -19.29 22.92
CA ALA A 143 -20.53 -18.91 23.83
C ALA A 143 -21.01 -18.40 25.22
N GLY A 144 -22.33 -18.39 25.49
CA GLY A 144 -22.88 -17.89 26.76
C GLY A 144 -22.71 -16.38 26.98
N ARG A 145 -22.49 -15.61 25.90
CA ARG A 145 -22.11 -14.19 25.93
C ARG A 145 -23.15 -13.23 25.34
N GLU A 146 -24.40 -13.66 25.20
CA GLU A 146 -25.45 -12.88 24.55
C GLU A 146 -25.64 -11.47 25.15
N ARG A 147 -25.41 -11.32 26.47
CA ARG A 147 -25.49 -10.03 27.19
C ARG A 147 -24.14 -9.33 27.41
N ALA A 148 -23.03 -9.97 27.05
CA ALA A 148 -21.66 -9.51 27.28
C ALA A 148 -20.89 -9.26 25.96
N VAL A 149 -21.61 -8.80 24.93
CA VAL A 149 -21.06 -8.50 23.61
C VAL A 149 -21.58 -7.15 23.14
N ARG A 150 -20.69 -6.25 22.70
CA ARG A 150 -21.09 -4.97 22.11
C ARG A 150 -21.53 -5.18 20.67
N ILE A 151 -22.68 -4.61 20.30
CA ILE A 151 -23.22 -4.69 18.94
C ILE A 151 -22.84 -3.41 18.19
N TYR A 152 -22.08 -3.55 17.10
CA TYR A 152 -21.90 -2.49 16.13
C TYR A 152 -23.15 -2.39 15.26
N ALA A 153 -23.93 -1.34 15.50
CA ALA A 153 -25.25 -1.11 14.90
C ALA A 153 -25.20 0.08 13.94
N PRO A 154 -25.18 -0.14 12.62
CA PRO A 154 -25.35 0.90 11.63
C PRO A 154 -26.74 1.53 11.75
N VAL A 155 -26.82 2.84 11.66
CA VAL A 155 -28.08 3.60 11.66
C VAL A 155 -27.99 4.63 10.56
N GLY A 156 -28.96 4.65 9.64
CA GLY A 156 -28.98 5.54 8.48
C GLY A 156 -30.17 5.27 7.59
N ALA A 157 -30.39 6.14 6.60
CA ALA A 157 -31.42 5.91 5.58
C ALA A 157 -31.02 4.74 4.66
N HIS A 158 -32.01 4.14 3.99
CA HIS A 158 -31.76 2.98 3.10
C HIS A 158 -30.68 3.26 2.05
N GLN A 159 -30.68 4.44 1.42
CA GLN A 159 -29.72 4.82 0.38
C GLN A 159 -28.27 4.82 0.91
N ASP A 160 -28.06 5.31 2.13
CA ASP A 160 -26.74 5.37 2.77
C ASP A 160 -26.23 3.98 3.19
N LEU A 161 -27.15 3.05 3.46
CA LEU A 161 -26.84 1.69 3.88
C LEU A 161 -26.58 0.74 2.71
N LEU A 162 -26.93 1.08 1.46
CA LEU A 162 -26.72 0.22 0.30
C LEU A 162 -25.22 -0.08 0.04
N PRO A 163 -24.31 0.90 -0.03
CA PRO A 163 -22.87 0.62 -0.18
C PRO A 163 -22.32 -0.19 1.00
N TYR A 164 -22.82 0.10 2.21
CA TYR A 164 -22.47 -0.64 3.41
C TYR A 164 -22.92 -2.11 3.32
N LEU A 165 -24.12 -2.38 2.81
CA LEU A 165 -24.69 -3.70 2.63
C LEU A 165 -23.84 -4.54 1.66
N VAL A 166 -23.46 -3.99 0.50
CA VAL A 166 -22.61 -4.69 -0.48
C VAL A 166 -21.31 -5.14 0.17
N ARG A 167 -20.61 -4.23 0.86
CA ARG A 167 -19.37 -4.59 1.58
C ARG A 167 -19.62 -5.64 2.65
N ARG A 168 -20.76 -5.59 3.34
CA ARG A 168 -21.07 -6.52 4.42
C ARG A 168 -21.40 -7.92 3.93
N LEU A 169 -22.05 -8.02 2.77
CA LEU A 169 -22.26 -9.26 2.03
C LEU A 169 -20.93 -9.86 1.60
N LEU A 170 -19.97 -9.06 1.11
CA LEU A 170 -18.64 -9.55 0.74
C LEU A 170 -17.83 -10.05 1.95
N GLU A 171 -17.85 -9.33 3.07
CA GLU A 171 -17.11 -9.70 4.29
C GLU A 171 -17.52 -11.07 4.85
N ASN A 172 -18.81 -11.42 4.75
CA ASN A 172 -19.35 -12.63 5.36
C ASN A 172 -19.77 -13.72 4.35
N GLY A 173 -19.89 -13.35 3.07
CA GLY A 173 -20.28 -14.22 1.97
C GLY A 173 -19.12 -14.67 1.08
N ALA A 174 -17.90 -14.15 1.27
CA ALA A 174 -16.74 -14.69 0.58
C ALA A 174 -16.53 -16.18 0.94
N ASN A 175 -16.13 -17.01 -0.02
CA ASN A 175 -15.93 -18.46 0.18
C ASN A 175 -14.96 -18.80 1.33
N THR A 176 -14.05 -17.88 1.67
CA THR A 176 -13.10 -18.03 2.77
C THR A 176 -13.63 -17.51 4.11
N SER A 177 -14.85 -16.98 4.16
CA SER A 177 -15.48 -16.43 5.34
C SER A 177 -15.97 -17.54 6.26
N PHE A 178 -15.73 -17.37 7.57
CA PHE A 178 -16.22 -18.30 8.58
C PHE A 178 -17.75 -18.42 8.56
N VAL A 179 -18.47 -17.29 8.37
CA VAL A 179 -19.94 -17.29 8.39
C VAL A 179 -20.50 -18.13 7.25
N HIS A 180 -19.90 -18.04 6.06
CA HIS A 180 -20.25 -18.90 4.92
C HIS A 180 -20.00 -20.38 5.24
N SER A 181 -18.82 -20.73 5.76
CA SER A 181 -18.49 -22.13 6.08
C SER A 181 -19.32 -22.70 7.24
N PHE A 182 -19.74 -21.85 8.19
CA PHE A 182 -20.52 -22.27 9.36
C PHE A 182 -22.00 -22.55 9.03
N LEU A 183 -22.55 -21.89 8.01
CA LEU A 183 -23.92 -22.11 7.55
C LEU A 183 -24.02 -23.23 6.51
N ASP A 184 -22.89 -23.79 6.09
CA ASP A 184 -22.80 -24.88 5.12
C ASP A 184 -22.84 -26.23 5.86
N GLU A 185 -23.95 -26.97 5.71
CA GLU A 185 -24.17 -28.27 6.37
C GLU A 185 -23.16 -29.34 5.93
N ASP A 186 -22.52 -29.17 4.77
CA ASP A 186 -21.51 -30.10 4.25
C ASP A 186 -20.11 -29.87 4.84
N VAL A 187 -19.93 -28.83 5.67
CA VAL A 187 -18.63 -28.50 6.29
C VAL A 187 -18.57 -29.02 7.73
N PRO A 188 -17.74 -30.04 8.03
CA PRO A 188 -17.60 -30.55 9.40
C PRO A 188 -17.06 -29.50 10.38
N ALA A 189 -17.52 -29.56 11.63
CA ALA A 189 -17.10 -28.63 12.68
C ALA A 189 -15.58 -28.66 12.91
N GLU A 190 -14.95 -29.83 12.78
CA GLU A 190 -13.51 -30.03 12.91
C GLU A 190 -12.74 -29.21 11.88
N ARG A 191 -13.27 -29.06 10.66
CA ARG A 191 -12.66 -28.27 9.59
C ARG A 191 -12.72 -26.77 9.88
N ILE A 192 -13.78 -26.33 10.54
CA ILE A 192 -13.98 -24.94 10.97
C ILE A 192 -13.09 -24.61 12.18
N ALA A 193 -12.85 -25.59 13.04
CA ALA A 193 -12.08 -25.46 14.27
C ALA A 193 -10.57 -25.70 14.11
N ILE A 194 -10.06 -25.87 12.89
CA ILE A 194 -8.62 -26.07 12.68
C ILE A 194 -7.84 -24.84 13.14
N ASP A 195 -6.77 -25.10 13.87
CA ASP A 195 -5.81 -24.11 14.32
C ASP A 195 -5.15 -23.36 13.13
N PRO A 196 -5.28 -22.02 13.04
CA PRO A 196 -4.68 -21.25 11.95
C PRO A 196 -3.15 -21.29 11.94
N TYR A 197 -2.47 -21.56 13.07
CA TYR A 197 -1.01 -21.73 13.08
C TYR A 197 -0.60 -23.00 12.33
N THR A 198 -1.33 -24.10 12.54
CA THR A 198 -1.16 -25.35 11.79
C THR A 198 -1.38 -25.13 10.28
N LEU A 199 -2.45 -24.43 9.90
CA LEU A 199 -2.73 -24.13 8.49
C LEU A 199 -1.66 -23.25 7.84
N LEU A 200 -1.18 -22.22 8.55
CA LEU A 200 -0.14 -21.33 8.05
C LEU A 200 1.20 -22.04 7.95
N SER A 201 1.55 -22.89 8.92
CA SER A 201 2.80 -23.65 8.91
C SER A 201 2.87 -24.63 7.74
N ALA A 202 1.74 -25.22 7.36
CA ALA A 202 1.64 -26.10 6.20
C ALA A 202 1.78 -25.35 4.85
N ALA A 203 1.40 -24.07 4.81
CA ALA A 203 1.45 -23.24 3.61
C ALA A 203 1.84 -21.78 3.93
N PRO A 204 3.12 -21.51 4.28
CA PRO A 204 3.55 -20.21 4.80
C PRO A 204 3.72 -19.13 3.74
N ASN A 205 3.53 -19.49 2.47
CA ASN A 205 3.79 -18.62 1.33
C ASN A 205 2.62 -17.68 1.02
N ARG A 206 2.92 -16.61 0.28
CA ARG A 206 1.89 -15.72 -0.29
C ARG A 206 0.89 -16.50 -1.15
N HIS A 207 -0.32 -15.95 -1.29
CA HIS A 207 -1.35 -16.59 -2.09
C HIS A 207 -0.90 -16.72 -3.57
N PRO A 208 -0.91 -17.93 -4.15
CA PRO A 208 -0.26 -18.21 -5.45
C PRO A 208 -0.94 -17.52 -6.64
N ARG A 209 -2.23 -17.16 -6.52
CA ARG A 209 -2.98 -16.47 -7.57
C ARG A 209 -3.02 -14.96 -7.42
N ILE A 210 -2.22 -14.39 -6.51
CA ILE A 210 -2.14 -12.94 -6.29
C ILE A 210 -0.69 -12.53 -6.57
N PRO A 211 -0.37 -12.15 -7.82
CA PRO A 211 0.98 -11.76 -8.19
C PRO A 211 1.33 -10.43 -7.52
N PRO A 212 2.50 -10.29 -6.87
CA PRO A 212 2.90 -9.02 -6.29
C PRO A 212 3.02 -7.93 -7.35
N PRO A 213 2.92 -6.64 -6.98
CA PRO A 213 2.89 -5.55 -7.96
C PRO A 213 4.04 -5.56 -8.97
N PRO A 214 5.31 -5.86 -8.62
CA PRO A 214 6.40 -5.95 -9.60
C PRO A 214 6.24 -7.08 -10.63
N ALA A 215 5.51 -8.14 -10.29
CA ALA A 215 5.32 -9.33 -11.12
C ALA A 215 3.92 -9.39 -11.75
N LEU A 216 3.22 -8.25 -11.85
CA LEU A 216 1.84 -8.18 -12.35
C LEU A 216 1.69 -8.77 -13.75
N TYR A 217 2.70 -8.65 -14.60
CA TYR A 217 2.71 -9.16 -15.98
C TYR A 217 3.42 -10.53 -16.11
N GLY A 218 3.70 -11.20 -15.00
CA GLY A 218 4.32 -12.52 -14.98
C GLY A 218 5.71 -12.54 -15.64
N ALA A 219 5.95 -13.56 -16.47
CA ALA A 219 7.23 -13.73 -17.17
C ALA A 219 7.43 -12.78 -18.35
N SER A 220 6.40 -12.04 -18.77
CA SER A 220 6.51 -11.18 -19.96
C SER A 220 7.38 -9.95 -19.71
N ARG A 221 7.16 -9.23 -18.61
CA ARG A 221 7.94 -8.05 -18.21
C ARG A 221 7.75 -7.71 -16.74
N ILE A 222 8.69 -6.95 -16.20
CA ILE A 222 8.60 -6.38 -14.85
C ILE A 222 7.75 -5.11 -14.89
N ASN A 223 6.83 -4.96 -13.93
CA ASN A 223 6.02 -3.74 -13.79
C ASN A 223 6.88 -2.57 -13.26
N SER A 224 6.60 -1.34 -13.72
CA SER A 224 7.25 -0.12 -13.20
C SER A 224 6.99 0.07 -11.70
N ARG A 225 7.98 0.58 -10.96
CA ARG A 225 7.84 0.84 -9.52
C ARG A 225 7.23 2.21 -9.25
N GLY A 226 6.28 2.26 -8.31
CA GLY A 226 5.77 3.53 -7.79
C GLY A 226 6.34 3.88 -6.42
N LEU A 227 5.89 5.00 -5.88
CA LEU A 227 6.29 5.49 -4.57
C LEU A 227 5.07 5.66 -3.66
N ASP A 228 5.24 5.33 -2.38
CA ASP A 228 4.18 5.47 -1.38
C ASP A 228 4.42 6.72 -0.53
N PHE A 229 3.73 7.82 -0.86
CA PHE A 229 3.79 9.06 -0.10
C PHE A 229 3.08 9.02 1.25
N SER A 230 2.40 7.93 1.61
CA SER A 230 1.95 7.75 2.99
C SER A 230 3.13 7.55 3.95
N GLN A 231 4.27 7.07 3.45
CA GLN A 231 5.51 6.88 4.21
C GLN A 231 6.29 8.18 4.34
N LYS A 232 6.76 8.45 5.56
CA LYS A 232 7.48 9.70 5.88
C LYS A 232 8.81 9.75 5.14
N GLU A 233 9.50 8.63 5.12
CA GLU A 233 10.81 8.43 4.51
C GLU A 233 10.75 8.72 3.00
N THR A 234 9.71 8.25 2.31
CA THR A 234 9.46 8.57 0.90
C THR A 234 9.30 10.07 0.68
N ARG A 235 8.46 10.74 1.49
CA ARG A 235 8.24 12.19 1.37
C ARG A 235 9.53 12.97 1.61
N GLU A 236 10.29 12.61 2.63
CA GLU A 236 11.57 13.27 2.96
C GLU A 236 12.60 13.06 1.85
N ARG A 237 12.69 11.85 1.30
CA ARG A 237 13.57 11.53 0.17
C ARG A 237 13.26 12.39 -1.07
N ILE A 238 12.00 12.46 -1.48
CA ILE A 238 11.59 13.27 -2.64
C ILE A 238 11.73 14.77 -2.38
N ALA A 239 11.41 15.24 -1.18
CA ALA A 239 11.68 16.62 -0.80
C ALA A 239 13.18 16.95 -0.87
N GLY A 240 14.04 16.01 -0.46
CA GLY A 240 15.49 16.11 -0.58
C GLY A 240 15.95 16.18 -2.04
N ALA A 241 15.40 15.35 -2.92
CA ALA A 241 15.72 15.37 -4.35
C ALA A 241 15.33 16.71 -5.01
N ILE A 242 14.15 17.24 -4.68
CA ILE A 242 13.70 18.57 -5.14
C ILE A 242 14.64 19.67 -4.63
N ALA A 243 15.00 19.64 -3.35
CA ALA A 243 15.93 20.62 -2.77
C ALA A 243 17.34 20.50 -3.36
N ALA A 244 17.79 19.30 -3.71
CA ALA A 244 19.06 19.08 -4.39
C ALA A 244 19.04 19.67 -5.81
N LEU A 245 17.97 19.44 -6.58
CA LEU A 245 17.78 20.04 -7.90
C LEU A 245 17.82 21.58 -7.81
N ASP A 246 17.10 22.16 -6.84
CA ASP A 246 17.08 23.61 -6.63
C ASP A 246 18.47 24.19 -6.31
N LYS A 247 19.39 23.39 -5.73
CA LYS A 247 20.76 23.81 -5.39
C LYS A 247 21.76 23.71 -6.54
N VAL A 248 21.62 22.71 -7.42
CA VAL A 248 22.52 22.50 -8.56
C VAL A 248 22.47 23.69 -9.54
N GLY A 249 21.36 24.43 -9.53
CA GLY A 249 21.13 25.55 -10.44
C GLY A 249 20.47 25.08 -11.74
N PRO A 250 20.28 25.99 -12.71
CA PRO A 250 19.55 25.69 -13.93
C PRO A 250 20.18 24.54 -14.71
N LEU A 251 19.40 23.51 -15.02
CA LEU A 251 19.81 22.43 -15.92
C LEU A 251 20.10 22.97 -17.31
N VAL A 252 21.02 22.34 -18.05
CA VAL A 252 21.29 22.71 -19.45
C VAL A 252 20.76 21.63 -20.37
N ALA A 253 20.05 22.04 -21.41
CA ALA A 253 19.54 21.15 -22.45
C ALA A 253 19.76 21.77 -23.83
N GLY A 254 19.84 20.92 -24.84
CA GLY A 254 20.04 21.30 -26.23
C GLY A 254 20.17 20.05 -27.12
N SER A 255 20.44 20.26 -28.40
CA SER A 255 20.56 19.18 -29.38
C SER A 255 21.66 18.19 -29.01
N ILE A 256 21.41 16.89 -29.18
CA ILE A 256 22.43 15.84 -29.09
C ILE A 256 22.50 15.16 -30.46
N ILE A 257 23.57 15.42 -31.21
CA ILE A 257 23.74 14.94 -32.59
C ILE A 257 24.94 14.02 -32.64
N ALA A 258 24.74 12.78 -33.09
CA ALA A 258 25.79 11.75 -33.14
C ALA A 258 26.57 11.61 -31.80
N GLY A 259 25.84 11.68 -30.67
CA GLY A 259 26.41 11.59 -29.32
C GLY A 259 27.09 12.85 -28.80
N LYS A 260 27.04 13.98 -29.52
CA LYS A 260 27.63 15.26 -29.10
C LYS A 260 26.53 16.25 -28.72
N ALA A 261 26.55 16.69 -27.47
CA ALA A 261 25.61 17.68 -26.96
C ALA A 261 26.03 19.11 -27.33
N GLN A 262 25.10 19.90 -27.83
CA GLN A 262 25.23 21.33 -28.10
C GLN A 262 24.26 22.09 -27.20
N THR A 263 24.77 22.63 -26.10
CA THR A 263 23.98 23.31 -25.06
C THR A 263 24.36 24.78 -24.88
N SER A 264 25.19 25.31 -25.77
CA SER A 264 25.62 26.72 -25.74
C SER A 264 24.46 27.66 -26.08
N ASN A 265 24.48 28.87 -25.51
CA ASN A 265 23.53 29.95 -25.80
C ASN A 265 22.06 29.64 -25.46
N GLY A 266 21.79 28.71 -24.54
CA GLY A 266 20.42 28.36 -24.15
C GLY A 266 19.63 29.51 -23.49
N GLU A 267 18.35 29.60 -23.85
CA GLU A 267 17.39 30.52 -23.26
C GLU A 267 16.90 30.02 -21.90
N LYS A 268 16.65 30.94 -20.96
CA LYS A 268 16.23 30.57 -19.60
C LYS A 268 14.80 30.04 -19.62
N VAL A 269 14.61 28.86 -19.02
CA VAL A 269 13.30 28.26 -18.74
C VAL A 269 12.98 28.41 -17.25
N GLY A 270 11.81 28.99 -16.97
CA GLY A 270 11.30 29.20 -15.61
C GLY A 270 10.33 28.12 -15.17
N SER A 271 10.08 28.02 -13.86
CA SER A 271 9.03 27.15 -13.35
C SER A 271 7.64 27.73 -13.61
N PRO A 272 6.65 26.96 -14.08
CA PRO A 272 5.29 27.45 -14.26
C PRO A 272 4.60 27.79 -12.94
N ALA A 273 5.00 27.16 -11.83
CA ALA A 273 4.45 27.42 -10.50
C ALA A 273 5.09 28.65 -9.81
N ASP A 274 6.28 29.06 -10.27
CA ASP A 274 7.06 30.16 -9.70
C ASP A 274 8.01 30.73 -10.76
N ALA A 275 7.57 31.77 -11.48
CA ALA A 275 8.33 32.35 -12.58
C ALA A 275 9.66 33.00 -12.14
N SER A 276 9.85 33.27 -10.85
CA SER A 276 11.14 33.77 -10.33
C SER A 276 12.23 32.70 -10.37
N ARG A 277 11.82 31.43 -10.38
CA ARG A 277 12.70 30.27 -10.33
C ARG A 277 13.15 29.86 -11.73
N ALA A 278 14.47 29.91 -11.95
CA ALA A 278 15.10 29.35 -13.14
C ALA A 278 15.25 27.82 -12.97
N ILE A 279 14.68 27.04 -13.87
CA ILE A 279 14.80 25.57 -13.86
C ILE A 279 15.86 25.08 -14.84
N GLY A 280 15.99 25.76 -15.98
CA GLY A 280 16.97 25.37 -16.97
C GLY A 280 17.36 26.46 -17.95
N ARG A 281 18.28 26.09 -18.85
CA ARG A 281 18.64 26.82 -20.06
C ARG A 281 18.57 25.86 -21.24
N VAL A 282 17.74 26.18 -22.22
CA VAL A 282 17.50 25.31 -23.38
C VAL A 282 18.00 25.99 -24.64
N ALA A 283 18.96 25.35 -25.31
CA ALA A 283 19.41 25.76 -26.64
C ALA A 283 18.50 25.13 -27.69
N SER A 284 17.80 25.96 -28.48
CA SER A 284 16.97 25.51 -29.58
C SER A 284 17.82 24.99 -30.74
N ALA A 285 17.37 23.91 -31.38
CA ALA A 285 18.02 23.40 -32.58
C ALA A 285 17.93 24.42 -33.73
N THR A 286 19.02 24.58 -34.46
CA THR A 286 19.05 25.35 -35.72
C THR A 286 18.68 24.46 -36.91
N ASP A 287 18.37 25.06 -38.07
CA ASP A 287 18.13 24.29 -39.30
C ASP A 287 19.35 23.40 -39.67
N ALA A 288 20.57 23.91 -39.44
CA ALA A 288 21.80 23.16 -39.66
C ALA A 288 21.94 21.96 -38.69
N ASP A 289 21.49 22.11 -37.45
CA ASP A 289 21.46 21.02 -36.47
C ASP A 289 20.47 19.92 -36.89
N ILE A 290 19.31 20.30 -37.44
CA ILE A 290 18.29 19.38 -37.96
C ILE A 290 18.84 18.60 -39.16
N ASP A 291 19.45 19.30 -40.13
CA ASP A 291 20.07 18.67 -41.30
C ASP A 291 21.19 17.69 -40.91
N ALA A 292 22.04 18.08 -39.96
CA ALA A 292 23.11 17.23 -39.44
C ALA A 292 22.56 15.99 -38.70
N ALA A 293 21.51 16.15 -37.89
CA ALA A 293 20.84 15.04 -37.22
C ALA A 293 20.22 14.07 -38.21
N TYR A 294 19.55 14.57 -39.25
CA TYR A 294 18.94 13.74 -40.29
C TYR A 294 20.00 12.98 -41.10
N ALA A 295 21.06 13.66 -41.54
CA ALA A 295 22.15 13.02 -42.27
C ALA A 295 22.81 11.91 -41.44
N SER A 296 23.09 12.17 -40.17
CA SER A 296 23.65 11.17 -39.24
C SER A 296 22.71 9.99 -39.03
N ALA A 297 21.41 10.23 -38.87
CA ALA A 297 20.42 9.18 -38.70
C ALA A 297 20.31 8.29 -39.95
N LEU A 298 20.31 8.88 -41.16
CA LEU A 298 20.26 8.15 -42.42
C LEU A 298 21.49 7.27 -42.62
N GLU A 299 22.68 7.80 -42.32
CA GLU A 299 23.94 7.05 -42.41
C GLU A 299 23.99 5.87 -41.42
N TYR A 300 23.49 6.06 -40.19
CA TYR A 300 23.53 5.03 -39.16
C TYR A 300 22.39 4.02 -39.25
N GLN A 301 21.28 4.35 -39.93
CA GLN A 301 20.08 3.50 -39.99
C GLN A 301 20.36 2.03 -40.38
N PRO A 302 21.21 1.72 -41.38
CA PRO A 302 21.50 0.33 -41.74
C PRO A 302 22.18 -0.44 -40.61
N HIS A 303 23.08 0.21 -39.88
CA HIS A 303 23.77 -0.38 -38.72
C HIS A 303 22.78 -0.65 -37.59
N TRP A 304 21.90 0.31 -37.27
CA TRP A 304 20.86 0.12 -36.27
C TRP A 304 19.86 -0.99 -36.63
N ASN A 305 19.52 -1.11 -37.92
CA ASN A 305 18.67 -2.18 -38.40
C ASN A 305 19.33 -3.56 -38.21
N ALA A 306 20.62 -3.67 -38.57
CA ALA A 306 21.39 -4.90 -38.50
C ALA A 306 21.60 -5.44 -37.07
N VAL A 307 21.48 -4.60 -36.03
CA VAL A 307 21.56 -4.99 -34.62
C VAL A 307 20.45 -5.98 -34.23
N GLY A 308 19.28 -5.94 -34.89
CA GLY A 308 18.16 -6.88 -34.67
C GLY A 308 17.30 -6.56 -33.43
N GLY A 309 16.09 -7.16 -33.36
CA GLY A 309 15.12 -6.86 -32.30
C GLY A 309 15.63 -7.10 -30.89
N ALA A 310 16.23 -8.28 -30.63
CA ALA A 310 16.74 -8.66 -29.31
C ALA A 310 17.77 -7.66 -28.74
N LYS A 311 18.72 -7.19 -29.56
CA LYS A 311 19.72 -6.22 -29.08
C LYS A 311 19.17 -4.81 -28.91
N ARG A 312 18.12 -4.45 -29.63
CA ARG A 312 17.39 -3.18 -29.41
C ARG A 312 16.56 -3.26 -28.12
N ALA A 313 16.01 -4.43 -27.79
CA ALA A 313 15.33 -4.67 -26.52
C ALA A 313 16.27 -4.51 -25.32
N ASP A 314 17.49 -5.06 -25.39
CA ASP A 314 18.55 -4.86 -24.37
C ASP A 314 18.74 -3.36 -24.04
N ILE A 315 18.73 -2.49 -25.06
CA ILE A 315 18.89 -1.04 -24.91
C ILE A 315 17.67 -0.39 -24.25
N LEU A 316 16.46 -0.80 -24.63
CA LEU A 316 15.22 -0.30 -24.01
C LEU A 316 15.13 -0.72 -22.54
N GLU A 317 15.50 -1.96 -22.21
CA GLU A 317 15.57 -2.42 -20.82
C GLU A 317 16.63 -1.65 -20.01
N ALA A 318 17.79 -1.37 -20.61
CA ALA A 318 18.80 -0.53 -19.97
C ALA A 318 18.28 0.88 -19.69
N MET A 319 17.53 1.48 -20.62
CA MET A 319 16.90 2.79 -20.43
C MET A 319 15.84 2.75 -19.32
N ALA A 320 14.99 1.73 -19.28
CA ALA A 320 14.00 1.53 -18.23
C ALA A 320 14.67 1.47 -16.84
N ASN A 321 15.76 0.71 -16.72
CA ASN A 321 16.52 0.59 -15.47
C ASN A 321 17.20 1.91 -15.06
N ALA A 322 17.70 2.69 -16.02
CA ALA A 322 18.27 4.00 -15.75
C ALA A 322 17.20 5.00 -15.25
N MET A 323 16.00 5.00 -15.84
CA MET A 323 14.88 5.82 -15.37
C MET A 323 14.41 5.43 -13.96
N GLU A 324 14.35 4.13 -13.65
CA GLU A 324 14.03 3.63 -12.31
C GLU A 324 15.08 4.09 -11.27
N LEU A 325 16.37 4.07 -11.63
CA LEU A 325 17.46 4.55 -10.75
C LEU A 325 17.37 6.06 -10.51
N GLU A 326 17.01 6.82 -11.53
CA GLU A 326 16.93 8.29 -11.50
C GLU A 326 15.54 8.81 -11.11
N THR A 327 14.61 7.94 -10.67
CA THR A 327 13.20 8.29 -10.43
C THR A 327 13.03 9.53 -9.54
N ASP A 328 13.79 9.64 -8.46
CA ASP A 328 13.68 10.77 -7.53
C ASP A 328 14.06 12.10 -8.20
N ARG A 329 15.10 12.07 -9.05
CA ARG A 329 15.55 13.24 -9.80
C ARG A 329 14.58 13.59 -10.94
N LEU A 330 14.06 12.59 -11.65
CA LEU A 330 13.06 12.79 -12.69
C LEU A 330 11.77 13.40 -12.11
N ILE A 331 11.29 12.90 -10.98
CA ILE A 331 10.15 13.50 -10.25
C ILE A 331 10.42 14.95 -9.90
N ALA A 332 11.63 15.27 -9.41
CA ALA A 332 11.99 16.64 -9.09
C ALA A 332 11.95 17.56 -10.32
N ILE A 333 12.45 17.09 -11.47
CA ILE A 333 12.40 17.83 -12.74
C ILE A 333 10.95 18.02 -13.17
N LEU A 334 10.14 16.96 -13.23
CA LEU A 334 8.73 17.02 -13.65
C LEU A 334 7.89 17.96 -12.77
N ALA A 335 8.12 17.93 -11.46
CA ALA A 335 7.44 18.83 -10.53
C ALA A 335 7.84 20.30 -10.74
N ARG A 336 9.13 20.55 -11.04
CA ARG A 336 9.67 21.90 -11.17
C ARG A 336 9.47 22.54 -12.55
N GLU A 337 9.75 21.78 -13.60
CA GLU A 337 9.64 22.20 -15.00
C GLU A 337 8.21 22.08 -15.50
N GLY A 338 7.57 20.93 -15.28
CA GLY A 338 6.20 20.66 -15.73
C GLY A 338 5.11 21.17 -14.82
N GLY A 339 5.44 21.58 -13.59
CA GLY A 339 4.46 22.02 -12.59
C GLY A 339 3.50 20.91 -12.14
N LYS A 340 3.87 19.64 -12.34
CA LYS A 340 3.02 18.47 -12.07
C LYS A 340 2.90 18.20 -10.58
N THR A 341 1.78 17.60 -10.18
CA THR A 341 1.67 17.04 -8.82
C THR A 341 2.63 15.86 -8.67
N LEU A 342 3.02 15.54 -7.44
CA LEU A 342 3.98 14.45 -7.23
C LEU A 342 3.43 13.08 -7.66
N ASP A 343 2.11 12.85 -7.52
CA ASP A 343 1.46 11.62 -7.98
C ASP A 343 1.50 11.53 -9.51
N ASP A 344 1.26 12.64 -10.22
CA ASP A 344 1.39 12.68 -11.69
C ASP A 344 2.83 12.48 -12.15
N CYS A 345 3.81 13.02 -11.40
CA CYS A 345 5.23 12.81 -11.69
C CYS A 345 5.61 11.32 -11.59
N ILE A 346 5.11 10.61 -10.57
CA ILE A 346 5.33 9.16 -10.44
C ILE A 346 4.69 8.44 -11.63
N ALA A 347 3.45 8.77 -11.95
CA ALA A 347 2.72 8.12 -13.04
C ALA A 347 3.45 8.27 -14.38
N GLU A 348 4.01 9.44 -14.66
CA GLU A 348 4.74 9.71 -15.90
C GLU A 348 6.09 8.97 -15.98
N VAL A 349 6.88 8.96 -14.89
CA VAL A 349 8.12 8.16 -14.87
C VAL A 349 7.80 6.69 -15.07
N ARG A 350 6.74 6.19 -14.43
CA ARG A 350 6.28 4.81 -14.58
C ARG A 350 5.83 4.50 -16.00
N GLU A 351 5.08 5.40 -16.63
CA GLU A 351 4.64 5.25 -18.02
C GLU A 351 5.82 5.17 -18.99
N ALA A 352 6.83 6.04 -18.82
CA ALA A 352 8.05 6.00 -19.63
C ALA A 352 8.83 4.67 -19.46
N VAL A 353 8.94 4.18 -18.23
CA VAL A 353 9.53 2.86 -17.92
C VAL A 353 8.72 1.72 -18.52
N ASP A 354 7.39 1.77 -18.39
CA ASP A 354 6.49 0.75 -18.93
C ASP A 354 6.53 0.71 -20.46
N PHE A 355 6.62 1.85 -21.14
CA PHE A 355 6.83 1.89 -22.59
C PHE A 355 8.14 1.23 -23.00
N CYS A 356 9.24 1.53 -22.30
CA CYS A 356 10.53 0.91 -22.60
C CYS A 356 10.46 -0.61 -22.47
N ARG A 357 9.94 -1.13 -21.35
CA ARG A 357 9.82 -2.57 -21.11
C ARG A 357 8.82 -3.25 -22.04
N TYR A 358 7.69 -2.60 -22.32
CA TYR A 358 6.70 -3.14 -23.25
C TYR A 358 7.28 -3.26 -24.67
N TYR A 359 7.91 -2.20 -25.18
CA TYR A 359 8.49 -2.22 -26.51
C TYR A 359 9.76 -3.06 -26.61
N ALA A 360 10.47 -3.31 -25.50
CA ALA A 360 11.55 -4.30 -25.46
C ALA A 360 11.02 -5.71 -25.78
N VAL A 361 9.94 -6.14 -25.11
CA VAL A 361 9.29 -7.43 -25.39
C VAL A 361 8.79 -7.50 -26.83
N GLU A 362 8.17 -6.43 -27.32
CA GLU A 362 7.69 -6.38 -28.71
C GLU A 362 8.85 -6.44 -29.72
N ALA A 363 9.98 -5.78 -29.41
CA ALA A 363 11.18 -5.84 -30.23
C ALA A 363 11.76 -7.25 -30.29
N GLU A 364 11.86 -7.95 -29.15
CA GLU A 364 12.36 -9.33 -29.09
C GLU A 364 11.47 -10.34 -29.82
N THR A 365 10.15 -10.14 -29.78
CA THR A 365 9.19 -11.14 -30.28
C THR A 365 8.80 -10.93 -31.74
N LYS A 366 8.98 -9.73 -32.28
CA LYS A 366 8.48 -9.37 -33.63
C LYS A 366 9.57 -8.96 -34.63
N PHE A 367 10.79 -8.65 -34.19
CA PHE A 367 11.89 -8.14 -35.02
C PHE A 367 13.23 -8.79 -34.65
#